data_AF-A0A0J7KTB7-F1
#
_entry.id   AF-A0A0J7KTB7-F1
#
_cell.length_a   1.000
_cell.length_b   1.000
_cell.length_c   1.000
_cell.angle_alpha   90.00
_cell.angle_beta   90.00
_cell.angle_gamma   90.00
#
_symmetry.space_group_name_H-M   'P 1'
#
loop_
_entity.id
_entity.type
_entity.pdbx_description
1 polymer ?
#
loop_
_entity_poly.entity_id
_entity_poly.type
_entity_poly.pdbx_seq_one_letter_code
_entity_poly.pdbx_strand_id
1 'polypeptide(L)'
;MNVTTIVGAAIKAATVLLGVSIGKITIIPVLIVALMYFNYDLMDPENHPRVTKELKKSYDFIVIGGGSAGNVIVNRLTENPEWNVLLLEAGGHETEITDVPILSLYLHKSKVDWKYRTQPQSTACQAMVDHRCSWTRGKCSISLPIGFGESEAPFLVSPVLTLMSSIMTATTSLEQNSGISWLPFF
;
A
#
# COMPACT_ATOMS: atom_id res chain seq x y z
N MET A 1 -56.21 19.23 -19.41
CA MET A 1 -55.23 19.09 -18.31
C MET A 1 -54.71 20.47 -17.96
N ASN A 2 -54.74 20.86 -16.69
CA ASN A 2 -54.42 22.22 -16.29
C ASN A 2 -52.90 22.43 -16.30
N VAL A 3 -52.40 23.56 -16.82
CA VAL A 3 -50.96 23.83 -16.94
C VAL A 3 -50.28 23.79 -15.56
N THR A 4 -51.00 24.17 -14.52
CA THR A 4 -50.57 24.12 -13.12
C THR A 4 -50.28 22.69 -12.62
N THR A 5 -50.99 21.69 -13.13
CA THR A 5 -50.78 20.28 -12.76
C THR A 5 -49.54 19.69 -13.42
N ILE A 6 -49.23 20.11 -14.65
CA ILE A 6 -48.05 19.67 -15.40
C ILE A 6 -46.77 20.28 -14.81
N VAL A 7 -46.81 21.58 -14.49
CA VAL A 7 -45.67 22.28 -13.86
C VAL A 7 -45.40 21.74 -12.45
N GLY A 8 -46.46 21.49 -11.67
CA GLY A 8 -46.32 20.88 -10.34
C GLY A 8 -45.73 19.46 -10.36
N ALA A 9 -46.08 18.66 -11.36
CA ALA A 9 -45.52 17.32 -11.55
C ALA A 9 -44.04 17.38 -11.98
N ALA A 10 -43.68 18.31 -12.87
CA ALA A 10 -42.30 18.50 -13.32
C ALA A 10 -41.38 18.97 -12.19
N ILE A 11 -41.85 19.88 -11.33
CA ILE A 11 -41.08 20.35 -10.16
C ILE A 11 -40.88 19.22 -9.14
N LYS A 12 -41.91 18.41 -8.88
CA LYS A 12 -41.79 17.23 -8.01
C LYS A 12 -40.85 16.17 -8.57
N ALA A 13 -40.89 15.92 -9.88
CA ALA A 13 -39.97 14.99 -10.53
C ALA A 13 -38.52 15.51 -10.51
N ALA A 14 -38.31 16.80 -10.76
CA ALA A 14 -36.99 17.42 -10.75
C ALA A 14 -36.36 17.45 -9.34
N THR A 15 -37.16 17.68 -8.30
CA THR A 15 -36.68 17.65 -6.89
C THR A 15 -36.33 16.23 -6.41
N VAL A 16 -36.97 15.19 -6.97
CA VAL A 16 -36.60 13.78 -6.74
C VAL A 16 -35.34 13.40 -7.52
N LEU A 17 -35.17 13.87 -8.77
CA LEU A 17 -33.98 13.59 -9.58
C LEU A 17 -32.71 14.30 -9.07
N LEU A 18 -32.85 15.50 -8.50
CA LEU A 18 -31.74 16.33 -8.01
C LEU A 18 -31.43 16.15 -6.52
N GLY A 19 -31.93 15.09 -5.87
CA GLY A 19 -31.51 14.71 -4.52
C GLY A 19 -31.92 15.70 -3.41
N VAL A 20 -32.96 16.50 -3.63
CA VAL A 20 -33.45 17.51 -2.67
C VAL A 20 -34.49 16.92 -1.69
N SER A 21 -34.76 15.61 -1.72
CA SER A 21 -35.38 14.86 -0.61
C SER A 21 -34.36 14.60 0.50
N ILE A 22 -33.80 15.71 0.99
CA ILE A 22 -32.78 15.88 2.01
C ILE A 22 -33.38 15.55 3.38
N GLY A 23 -32.84 14.55 4.07
CA GLY A 23 -33.02 14.49 5.53
C GLY A 23 -32.92 13.12 6.19
N LYS A 24 -33.21 12.01 5.50
CA LYS A 24 -33.12 10.67 6.12
C LYS A 24 -32.66 9.56 5.18
N ILE A 25 -33.07 9.58 3.90
CA ILE A 25 -32.80 8.47 2.97
C ILE A 25 -31.40 8.58 2.35
N THR A 26 -30.86 9.78 2.14
CA THR A 26 -29.47 9.99 1.69
C THR A 26 -28.43 9.75 2.78
N ILE A 27 -28.83 9.85 4.05
CA ILE A 27 -27.95 9.58 5.19
C ILE A 27 -27.56 8.10 5.19
N ILE A 28 -28.47 7.19 4.86
CA ILE A 28 -28.20 5.75 4.92
C ILE A 28 -27.05 5.34 3.97
N PRO A 29 -27.06 5.63 2.66
CA PRO A 29 -25.94 5.29 1.78
C PRO A 29 -24.66 6.06 2.13
N VAL A 30 -24.74 7.32 2.55
CA VAL A 30 -23.55 8.08 2.99
C VAL A 30 -22.97 7.51 4.28
N LEU A 31 -23.82 7.06 5.21
CA LEU A 31 -23.43 6.42 6.46
C LEU A 31 -22.87 5.03 6.21
N ILE A 32 -23.42 4.26 5.27
CA ILE A 32 -22.86 2.98 4.84
C ILE A 32 -21.47 3.21 4.24
N VAL A 33 -21.32 4.17 3.32
CA VAL A 33 -20.01 4.51 2.74
C VAL A 33 -19.04 5.00 3.82
N ALA A 34 -19.49 5.83 4.76
CA ALA A 34 -18.67 6.31 5.87
C ALA A 34 -18.27 5.18 6.81
N LEU A 35 -19.19 4.27 7.16
CA LEU A 35 -18.90 3.09 7.98
C LEU A 35 -17.97 2.12 7.26
N MET A 36 -18.14 1.92 5.95
CA MET A 36 -17.21 1.15 5.12
C MET A 36 -15.84 1.81 5.07
N TYR A 37 -15.77 3.14 5.04
CA TYR A 37 -14.50 3.88 5.09
C TYR A 37 -13.84 3.82 6.48
N PHE A 38 -14.60 3.88 7.57
CA PHE A 38 -14.06 3.79 8.93
C PHE A 38 -13.75 2.36 9.38
N ASN A 39 -14.44 1.36 8.81
CA ASN A 39 -14.20 -0.07 9.05
C ASN A 39 -13.61 -0.72 7.81
N TYR A 40 -12.76 0.03 7.11
CA TYR A 40 -12.16 -0.37 5.84
C TYR A 40 -11.40 -1.69 5.96
N ASP A 41 -10.59 -1.82 7.01
CA ASP A 41 -9.79 -3.02 7.33
C ASP A 41 -10.63 -4.32 7.51
N LEU A 42 -11.93 -4.22 7.81
CA LEU A 42 -12.80 -5.39 8.00
C LEU A 42 -13.48 -5.86 6.71
N MET A 43 -13.53 -5.01 5.69
CA MET A 43 -14.28 -5.22 4.46
C MET A 43 -13.37 -5.51 3.25
N ASP A 44 -12.06 -5.57 3.48
CA ASP A 44 -11.08 -5.88 2.46
C ASP A 44 -11.17 -7.38 2.07
N PRO A 45 -11.54 -7.70 0.81
CA PRO A 45 -11.52 -9.08 0.33
C PRO A 45 -10.10 -9.63 0.15
N GLU A 46 -9.10 -8.75 0.04
CA GLU A 46 -7.68 -9.10 0.01
C GLU A 46 -7.15 -9.19 1.44
N ASN A 47 -7.34 -10.37 2.04
CA ASN A 47 -6.97 -10.64 3.43
C ASN A 47 -5.56 -10.14 3.78
N HIS A 48 -5.47 -9.20 4.71
CA HIS A 48 -4.20 -8.62 5.14
C HIS A 48 -3.27 -9.70 5.74
N PRO A 49 -1.96 -9.71 5.42
CA PRO A 49 -1.03 -10.64 6.00
C PRO A 49 -1.00 -10.44 7.51
N ARG A 50 -1.14 -11.53 8.25
CA ARG A 50 -1.18 -11.46 9.71
C ARG A 50 0.18 -11.05 10.24
N VAL A 51 0.21 -9.85 10.80
CA VAL A 51 1.40 -9.36 11.50
C VAL A 51 1.50 -10.08 12.85
N THR A 52 2.48 -10.98 12.99
CA THR A 52 2.82 -11.51 14.31
C THR A 52 3.42 -10.40 15.16
N LYS A 53 3.01 -10.34 16.42
CA LYS A 53 3.70 -9.55 17.44
C LYS A 53 4.73 -10.37 18.20
N GLU A 54 4.62 -11.70 18.13
CA GLU A 54 5.51 -12.63 18.82
C GLU A 54 6.41 -13.35 17.81
N LEU A 55 7.72 -13.14 17.96
CA LEU A 55 8.72 -13.80 17.14
C LEU A 55 9.10 -15.13 17.76
N LYS A 56 9.27 -16.14 16.90
CA LYS A 56 9.89 -17.40 17.30
C LYS A 56 11.37 -17.15 17.58
N LYS A 57 11.98 -18.02 18.40
CA LYS A 57 13.41 -17.94 18.73
C LYS A 57 14.31 -18.18 17.51
N SER A 58 13.84 -18.93 16.52
CA SER A 58 14.57 -19.28 15.31
C SER A 58 13.63 -19.49 14.12
N TYR A 59 14.16 -19.21 12.92
CA TYR A 59 13.52 -19.41 11.63
C TYR A 59 14.52 -20.09 10.70
N ASP A 60 14.03 -20.92 9.79
CA ASP A 60 14.85 -21.61 8.79
C ASP A 60 15.26 -20.65 7.68
N PHE A 61 14.36 -19.74 7.32
CA PHE A 61 14.60 -18.70 6.32
C PHE A 61 14.09 -17.34 6.82
N ILE A 62 14.87 -16.30 6.54
CA ILE A 62 14.48 -14.91 6.78
C ILE A 62 14.56 -14.18 5.44
N VAL A 63 13.42 -13.74 4.93
CA VAL A 63 13.30 -12.96 3.70
C VAL A 63 13.16 -11.49 4.07
N ILE A 64 13.95 -10.65 3.42
CA ILE A 64 13.99 -9.20 3.64
C ILE A 64 13.45 -8.52 2.38
N GLY A 65 12.34 -7.79 2.53
CA GLY A 65 11.61 -7.17 1.44
C GLY A 65 10.41 -8.01 1.00
N GLY A 66 9.19 -7.51 1.23
CA GLY A 66 7.90 -8.05 0.79
C GLY A 66 7.43 -7.48 -0.54
N GLY A 67 8.37 -7.11 -1.41
CA GLY A 67 8.08 -6.67 -2.78
C GLY A 67 7.70 -7.84 -3.69
N SER A 68 7.57 -7.59 -5.00
CA SER A 68 7.11 -8.59 -5.97
C SER A 68 7.98 -9.86 -5.98
N ALA A 69 9.30 -9.73 -5.82
CA ALA A 69 10.20 -10.88 -5.79
C ALA A 69 10.19 -11.60 -4.44
N GLY A 70 10.22 -10.85 -3.33
CA GLY A 70 10.24 -11.43 -1.98
C GLY A 70 8.99 -12.25 -1.68
N ASN A 71 7.82 -11.76 -2.10
CA ASN A 71 6.56 -12.47 -1.97
C ASN A 71 6.54 -13.80 -2.76
N VAL A 72 7.07 -13.82 -3.98
CA VAL A 72 7.18 -15.07 -4.76
C VAL A 72 8.07 -16.09 -4.06
N ILE A 73 9.20 -15.64 -3.51
CA ILE A 73 10.13 -16.52 -2.78
C ILE A 73 9.46 -17.07 -1.51
N VAL A 74 8.84 -16.20 -0.71
CA VAL A 74 8.13 -16.62 0.51
C VAL A 74 7.06 -17.64 0.17
N ASN A 75 6.22 -17.36 -0.84
CA ASN A 75 5.17 -18.29 -1.27
C ASN A 75 5.71 -19.69 -1.60
N ARG A 76 6.87 -19.78 -2.28
CA ARG A 76 7.50 -21.07 -2.59
C ARG A 76 8.14 -21.74 -1.38
N LEU A 77 8.74 -20.98 -0.46
CA LEU A 77 9.30 -21.54 0.76
C LEU A 77 8.21 -22.07 1.69
N THR A 78 7.06 -21.39 1.75
CA THR A 78 5.91 -21.78 2.58
C THR A 78 5.11 -22.96 2.02
N GLU A 79 5.37 -23.40 0.78
CA GLU A 79 4.78 -24.65 0.25
C GLU A 79 5.22 -25.88 1.06
N ASN A 80 6.37 -25.81 1.75
CA ASN A 80 6.81 -26.84 2.68
C ASN A 80 6.40 -26.46 4.13
N PRO A 81 5.47 -27.20 4.77
CA PRO A 81 5.00 -26.89 6.12
C PRO A 81 6.05 -27.15 7.22
N GLU A 82 7.15 -27.83 6.92
CA GLU A 82 8.24 -28.07 7.88
C GLU A 82 9.12 -26.84 8.08
N TRP A 83 9.10 -25.88 7.15
CA TRP A 83 9.96 -24.70 7.19
C TRP A 83 9.27 -23.52 7.86
N ASN A 84 10.00 -22.89 8.78
CA ASN A 84 9.59 -21.66 9.43
C ASN A 84 10.22 -20.48 8.69
N VAL A 85 9.40 -19.74 7.94
CA VAL A 85 9.83 -18.59 7.16
C VAL A 85 9.38 -17.30 7.86
N LEU A 86 10.30 -16.33 7.97
CA LEU A 86 10.01 -14.98 8.44
C LEU A 86 10.16 -13.99 7.28
N LEU A 87 9.12 -13.23 6.99
CA LEU A 87 9.17 -12.10 6.06
C LEU A 87 9.27 -10.79 6.82
N LEU A 88 10.28 -9.99 6.49
CA LEU A 88 10.50 -8.67 7.05
C LEU A 88 10.32 -7.61 5.96
N GLU A 89 9.33 -6.74 6.13
CA GLU A 89 9.05 -5.63 5.24
C GLU A 89 9.12 -4.31 6.00
N ALA A 90 9.74 -3.30 5.38
CA ALA A 90 9.90 -1.99 6.00
C ALA A 90 8.71 -1.06 5.75
N GLY A 91 7.87 -1.39 4.78
CA GLY A 91 6.60 -0.74 4.51
C GLY A 91 5.46 -1.19 5.41
N GLY A 92 4.37 -0.45 5.31
CA GLY A 92 3.08 -0.89 5.83
C GLY A 92 2.42 -1.87 4.87
N HIS A 93 1.17 -2.17 5.17
CA HIS A 93 0.29 -2.84 4.22
C HIS A 93 -0.05 -1.89 3.06
N GLU A 94 -0.32 -2.49 1.91
CA GLU A 94 -1.01 -1.88 0.79
C GLU A 94 -2.38 -1.31 1.21
N THR A 95 -2.89 -0.41 0.39
CA THR A 95 -4.17 0.28 0.62
C THR A 95 -4.81 0.43 -0.75
N GLU A 96 -6.13 0.42 -0.93
CA GLU A 96 -6.78 0.56 -2.25
C GLU A 96 -6.22 1.60 -3.23
N ILE A 97 -5.68 2.71 -2.71
CA ILE A 97 -5.06 3.74 -3.54
C ILE A 97 -3.87 3.17 -4.34
N THR A 98 -3.17 2.18 -3.80
CA THR A 98 -2.08 1.44 -4.45
C THR A 98 -2.57 0.53 -5.57
N ASP A 99 -3.80 0.04 -5.50
CA ASP A 99 -4.34 -0.91 -6.47
C ASP A 99 -4.95 -0.22 -7.68
N VAL A 100 -5.36 1.03 -7.55
CA VAL A 100 -5.88 1.84 -8.66
C VAL A 100 -4.72 2.43 -9.48
N PRO A 101 -4.45 1.98 -10.73
CA PRO A 101 -3.25 2.38 -11.47
C PRO A 101 -3.19 3.89 -11.78
N ILE A 102 -4.35 4.54 -11.96
CA ILE A 102 -4.42 5.98 -12.25
C ILE A 102 -3.94 6.85 -11.07
N LEU A 103 -3.97 6.31 -9.85
CA LEU A 103 -3.56 7.02 -8.63
C LEU A 103 -2.07 6.84 -8.32
N SER A 104 -1.33 6.07 -9.12
CA SER A 104 0.12 5.84 -8.93
C SER A 104 0.94 7.12 -8.76
N LEU A 105 0.64 8.16 -9.55
CA LEU A 105 1.32 9.46 -9.46
C LEU A 105 1.08 10.19 -8.14
N TYR A 106 -0.05 9.94 -7.47
CA TYR A 106 -0.38 10.53 -6.16
C TYR A 106 0.46 9.91 -5.03
N LEU A 107 0.90 8.66 -5.22
CA LEU A 107 1.67 7.92 -4.21
C LEU A 107 3.15 8.36 -4.17
N HIS A 108 3.62 9.10 -5.17
CA HIS A 108 4.96 9.65 -5.18
C HIS A 108 5.18 10.55 -3.96
N LYS A 109 6.30 10.37 -3.23
CA LYS A 109 6.64 11.09 -1.99
C LYS A 109 5.66 10.88 -0.83
N SER A 110 4.73 9.94 -0.93
CA SER A 110 3.80 9.59 0.15
C SER A 110 4.45 8.67 1.21
N LYS A 111 3.68 8.07 2.12
CA LYS A 111 4.23 7.13 3.12
C LYS A 111 4.62 5.77 2.52
N VAL A 112 4.03 5.41 1.38
CA VAL A 112 4.33 4.15 0.65
C VAL A 112 5.47 4.32 -0.35
N ASP A 113 6.19 5.45 -0.31
CA ASP A 113 7.38 5.70 -1.12
C ASP A 113 8.60 5.88 -0.22
N TRP A 114 9.71 5.25 -0.60
CA TRP A 114 11.02 5.45 0.02
C TRP A 114 11.59 6.87 -0.18
N LYS A 115 11.12 7.58 -1.22
CA LYS A 115 11.51 8.96 -1.54
C LYS A 115 12.99 9.13 -1.85
N TYR A 116 13.59 8.12 -2.48
CA TYR A 116 14.99 8.20 -2.87
C TYR A 116 15.22 9.37 -3.83
N ARG A 117 16.42 9.95 -3.74
CA ARG A 117 16.89 10.97 -4.66
C ARG A 117 18.24 10.55 -5.20
N THR A 118 18.43 10.79 -6.50
CA THR A 118 19.73 10.53 -7.12
C THR A 118 20.78 11.52 -6.62
N GLN A 119 22.05 11.21 -6.85
CA GLN A 119 23.10 12.23 -6.77
C GLN A 119 22.86 13.33 -7.82
N PRO A 120 23.38 14.56 -7.61
CA PRO A 120 23.36 15.60 -8.63
C PRO A 120 24.03 15.12 -9.91
N GLN A 121 23.39 15.35 -11.06
CA GLN A 121 23.94 15.00 -12.37
C GLN A 121 23.89 16.20 -13.31
N SER A 122 24.93 16.40 -14.12
CA SER A 122 24.99 17.54 -15.06
C SER A 122 24.12 17.36 -16.30
N THR A 123 23.83 16.11 -16.67
CA THR A 123 23.16 15.74 -17.93
C THR A 123 21.68 15.39 -17.76
N ALA A 124 21.21 15.19 -16.53
CA ALA A 124 19.86 14.73 -16.25
C ALA A 124 19.18 15.59 -15.17
N CYS A 125 17.85 15.62 -15.17
CA CYS A 125 17.06 16.32 -14.16
C CYS A 125 17.41 17.80 -13.97
N GLN A 126 17.77 18.47 -15.07
CA GLN A 126 18.14 19.89 -15.08
C GLN A 126 17.03 20.84 -14.62
N ALA A 127 15.76 20.42 -14.79
CA ALA A 127 14.59 21.17 -14.30
C ALA A 127 14.20 20.83 -12.85
N MET A 128 14.95 19.96 -12.17
CA MET A 128 14.69 19.54 -10.79
C MET A 128 15.64 20.26 -9.81
N VAL A 129 15.19 20.43 -8.57
CA VAL A 129 16.00 21.03 -7.50
C VAL A 129 17.30 20.25 -7.32
N ASP A 130 18.42 20.97 -7.24
CA ASP A 130 19.79 20.43 -7.10
C ASP A 130 20.25 19.48 -8.22
N HIS A 131 19.60 19.50 -9.39
CA HIS A 131 19.85 18.55 -10.48
C HIS A 131 19.71 17.08 -10.04
N ARG A 132 18.78 16.81 -9.10
CA ARG A 132 18.51 15.47 -8.57
C ARG A 132 17.15 14.96 -9.02
N CYS A 133 17.12 13.76 -9.56
CA CYS A 133 15.89 13.07 -9.91
C CYS A 133 15.24 12.48 -8.64
N SER A 134 13.90 12.48 -8.60
CA SER A 134 13.17 11.63 -7.65
C SER A 134 13.19 10.19 -8.17
N TRP A 135 13.58 9.25 -7.33
CA TRP A 135 13.61 7.82 -7.63
C TRP A 135 12.60 7.10 -6.74
N THR A 136 11.36 7.09 -7.20
CA THR A 136 10.24 6.53 -6.46
C THR A 136 10.42 5.02 -6.31
N ARG A 137 10.24 4.48 -5.10
CA ARG A 137 10.24 3.04 -4.85
C ARG A 137 9.15 2.69 -3.86
N GLY A 138 8.41 1.63 -4.14
CA GLY A 138 7.37 1.12 -3.26
C GLY A 138 7.93 0.74 -1.89
N LYS A 139 7.23 1.18 -0.85
CA LYS A 139 7.48 0.89 0.55
C LYS A 139 6.19 0.38 1.18
N CYS A 140 5.72 -0.75 0.66
CA CYS A 140 4.57 -1.47 1.15
C CYS A 140 4.74 -2.95 0.83
N SER A 141 4.13 -3.80 1.65
CA SER A 141 3.88 -5.17 1.26
C SER A 141 2.93 -5.21 0.07
N ILE A 142 2.92 -6.32 -0.65
CA ILE A 142 1.88 -6.62 -1.64
C ILE A 142 1.05 -7.80 -1.11
N SER A 143 -0.28 -7.75 -1.28
CA SER A 143 -1.19 -8.85 -1.02
C SER A 143 -0.87 -9.95 -2.02
N LEU A 144 -0.53 -11.13 -1.53
CA LEU A 144 -0.65 -12.32 -2.35
C LEU A 144 -2.03 -12.91 -2.08
N PRO A 145 -2.81 -13.29 -3.11
CA PRO A 145 -3.90 -14.21 -2.93
C PRO A 145 -3.30 -15.57 -2.55
N ILE A 146 -3.00 -15.76 -1.26
CA ILE A 146 -2.57 -17.04 -0.71
C ILE A 146 -3.84 -17.90 -0.69
N GLY A 147 -4.03 -18.67 -1.74
CA GLY A 147 -5.05 -19.69 -1.79
C GLY A 147 -4.78 -20.76 -0.73
N PHE A 148 -5.74 -20.95 0.17
CA PHE A 148 -5.99 -22.18 0.94
C PHE A 148 -4.80 -22.85 1.64
N GLY A 149 -4.76 -22.73 2.97
CA GLY A 149 -4.02 -23.63 3.84
C GLY A 149 -3.44 -22.90 5.04
N GLU A 150 -3.72 -23.40 6.24
CA GLU A 150 -3.42 -22.85 7.56
C GLU A 150 -1.91 -22.65 7.89
N SER A 151 -1.00 -22.67 6.92
CA SER A 151 0.44 -22.45 7.10
C SER A 151 0.83 -21.01 6.77
N GLU A 152 0.37 -20.06 7.58
CA GLU A 152 0.66 -18.63 7.40
C GLU A 152 2.06 -18.28 7.95
N ALA A 153 2.92 -17.68 7.11
CA ALA A 153 4.18 -17.10 7.56
C ALA A 153 3.91 -15.82 8.36
N PRO A 154 4.43 -15.69 9.59
CA PRO A 154 4.21 -14.51 10.40
C PRO A 154 4.94 -13.29 9.82
N PHE A 155 4.21 -12.19 9.58
CA PHE A 155 4.77 -10.91 9.14
C PHE A 155 5.14 -10.04 10.35
N LEU A 156 6.19 -9.20 10.31
CA LEU A 156 6.52 -8.32 11.46
C LEU A 156 6.55 -6.85 11.05
N VAL A 157 5.79 -6.00 11.77
CA VAL A 157 5.84 -4.55 11.65
C VAL A 157 5.96 -3.91 13.04
N SER A 158 7.16 -3.60 13.55
CA SER A 158 7.36 -2.46 14.49
C SER A 158 8.84 -2.23 14.94
N PRO A 159 9.56 -3.11 15.68
CA PRO A 159 10.85 -2.70 16.26
C PRO A 159 12.08 -2.97 15.37
N VAL A 160 12.04 -4.05 14.57
CA VAL A 160 13.12 -4.40 13.62
C VAL A 160 13.12 -3.45 12.41
N LEU A 161 11.98 -2.80 12.11
CA LEU A 161 11.85 -1.82 11.02
C LEU A 161 12.80 -0.63 11.16
N THR A 162 13.02 -0.13 12.37
CA THR A 162 13.96 0.97 12.59
C THR A 162 15.39 0.52 12.27
N LEU A 163 15.74 -0.71 12.62
CA LEU A 163 17.04 -1.29 12.30
C LEU A 163 17.16 -1.57 10.80
N MET A 164 16.13 -2.07 10.12
CA MET A 164 16.15 -2.31 8.67
C MET A 164 16.14 -1.03 7.84
N SER A 165 15.35 -0.04 8.24
CA SER A 165 15.42 1.31 7.66
C SER A 165 16.82 1.88 7.85
N SER A 166 17.45 1.66 9.00
CA SER A 166 18.83 2.11 9.26
C SER A 166 19.85 1.32 8.46
N ILE A 167 19.70 0.01 8.30
CA ILE A 167 20.57 -0.86 7.50
C ILE A 167 20.45 -0.50 6.02
N MET A 168 19.24 -0.32 5.49
CA MET A 168 19.01 0.07 4.09
C MET A 168 19.46 1.52 3.80
N THR A 169 19.32 2.42 4.77
CA THR A 169 19.90 3.78 4.69
C THR A 169 21.44 3.72 4.75
N ALA A 170 21.99 2.80 5.55
CA ALA A 170 23.44 2.61 5.65
C ALA A 170 24.03 1.95 4.40
N THR A 171 23.35 0.99 3.77
CA THR A 171 23.80 0.38 2.51
C THR A 171 23.79 1.37 1.36
N THR A 172 22.77 2.23 1.27
CA THR A 172 22.75 3.34 0.30
C THR A 172 23.80 4.41 0.60
N SER A 173 24.09 4.69 1.87
CA SER A 173 25.21 5.59 2.24
C SER A 173 26.59 4.99 1.97
N LEU A 174 26.75 3.65 2.05
CA LEU A 174 27.99 2.95 1.68
C LEU A 174 28.18 2.86 0.16
N GLU A 175 27.09 2.75 -0.60
CA GLU A 175 27.05 2.89 -2.06
C GLU A 175 27.59 4.28 -2.49
N GLN A 176 27.18 5.32 -1.74
CA GLN A 176 27.57 6.72 -1.96
C GLN A 176 29.08 6.98 -1.82
N ASN A 177 29.82 6.12 -1.10
CA ASN A 177 31.25 6.29 -0.81
C ASN A 177 32.16 5.33 -1.61
N SER A 178 31.60 4.29 -2.23
CA SER A 178 32.39 3.22 -2.88
C SER A 178 32.31 3.22 -4.41
N GLY A 179 31.38 3.98 -5.02
CA GLY A 179 31.21 4.02 -6.49
C GLY A 179 30.71 2.71 -7.10
N ILE A 180 30.37 1.72 -6.26
CA ILE A 180 29.80 0.43 -6.64
C ILE A 180 28.28 0.58 -6.50
N SER A 181 27.53 0.43 -7.59
CA SER A 181 26.07 0.45 -7.51
C SER A 181 25.57 -0.88 -6.93
N TRP A 182 25.10 -0.87 -5.69
CA TRP A 182 24.37 -1.99 -5.11
C TRP A 182 22.89 -1.74 -5.42
N LEU A 183 22.31 -2.51 -6.34
CA LEU A 183 20.87 -2.45 -6.58
C LEU A 183 20.16 -2.67 -5.24
N PRO A 184 19.34 -1.70 -4.76
CA PRO A 184 18.57 -1.91 -3.54
C PRO A 184 17.67 -3.12 -3.77
N PHE A 185 17.72 -4.08 -2.84
CA PHE A 185 16.98 -5.34 -2.91
C PHE A 185 15.47 -5.08 -3.08
N PHE A 186 14.87 -5.94 -3.90
CA PHE A 186 13.55 -5.86 -4.55
C PHE A 186 12.34 -5.81 -3.61
#